data_AF-A0A1G6X0C4-F1
#
_entry.id   AF-A0A1G6X0C4-F1
#
_cell.length_a   1.000
_cell.length_b   1.000
_cell.length_c   1.000
_cell.angle_alpha   90.00
_cell.angle_beta   90.00
_cell.angle_gamma   90.00
#
_symmetry.space_group_name_H-M   'P 1'
#
loop_
_entity.id
_entity.type
_entity.pdbx_description
1 polymer ?
#
loop_
_entity_poly.entity_id
_entity_poly.type
_entity_poly.pdbx_seq_one_letter_code
_entity_poly.pdbx_strand_id
1 'polypeptide(L)'
;MSACPLHGVGVFPGYMIGRRLERVVASWHRYGTEPPSGPLDVWLIDSEAVATRVTTGSDWCLVVETSDPHTGYDMAESGRVEVTETSGTTPFAGHIGETVQAVSEEGAPGSGRTALEITFDSGTVRCETWSGELRLSGA
;
A
#
# COMPACT_ATOMS: atom_id res chain seq x y z
N MET A 1 17.94 6.87 6.75
CA MET A 1 17.33 5.62 7.22
C MET A 1 18.21 4.46 6.81
N SER A 2 18.38 3.45 7.68
CA SER A 2 19.08 2.21 7.29
C SER A 2 18.13 1.36 6.46
N ALA A 3 18.61 0.84 5.32
CA ALA A 3 17.83 -0.05 4.46
C ALA A 3 17.43 -1.33 5.21
N CYS A 4 16.27 -1.89 4.87
CA CYS A 4 15.94 -3.25 5.30
C CYS A 4 16.94 -4.23 4.63
N PRO A 5 17.55 -5.18 5.37
CA PRO A 5 18.50 -6.12 4.78
C PRO A 5 17.89 -7.06 3.72
N LEU A 6 16.60 -7.38 3.83
CA LEU A 6 15.91 -8.32 2.93
C LEU A 6 15.27 -7.63 1.72
N HIS A 7 14.75 -6.41 1.90
CA HIS A 7 13.95 -5.69 0.92
C HIS A 7 14.64 -4.41 0.40
N GLY A 8 15.82 -4.07 0.94
CA GLY A 8 16.59 -2.91 0.55
C GLY A 8 15.91 -1.59 0.95
N VAL A 9 16.12 -0.57 0.11
CA VAL A 9 15.51 0.76 0.29
C VAL A 9 14.13 0.87 -0.40
N GLY A 10 13.76 -0.11 -1.23
CA GLY A 10 12.61 -0.01 -2.12
C GLY A 10 12.72 1.17 -3.09
N VAL A 11 11.57 1.68 -3.56
CA VAL A 11 11.52 2.94 -4.31
C VAL A 11 11.37 4.12 -3.34
N PHE A 12 12.06 5.22 -3.63
CA PHE A 12 11.83 6.49 -2.94
C PHE A 12 10.52 7.12 -3.44
N PRO A 13 9.45 7.13 -2.64
CA PRO A 13 8.09 7.44 -3.10
C PRO A 13 7.86 8.94 -3.36
N GLY A 14 8.87 9.79 -3.15
CA GLY A 14 8.78 11.22 -3.45
C GLY A 14 8.49 11.55 -4.92
N TYR A 15 8.68 10.61 -5.86
CA TYR A 15 8.27 10.81 -7.25
C TYR A 15 6.75 10.97 -7.43
N MET A 16 5.95 10.50 -6.46
CA MET A 16 4.50 10.62 -6.52
C MET A 16 4.05 12.08 -6.35
N ILE A 17 4.86 12.94 -5.73
CA ILE A 17 4.50 14.33 -5.47
C ILE A 17 4.23 15.05 -6.80
N GLY A 18 3.07 15.72 -6.88
CA GLY A 18 2.59 16.38 -8.09
C GLY A 18 1.89 15.46 -9.09
N ARG A 19 1.85 14.14 -8.84
CA ARG A 19 1.07 13.20 -9.65
C ARG A 19 -0.33 13.02 -9.11
N ARG A 20 -1.30 12.84 -10.00
CA ARG A 20 -2.69 12.59 -9.64
C ARG A 20 -2.91 11.09 -9.42
N LEU A 21 -3.59 10.72 -8.34
CA LEU A 21 -4.01 9.34 -8.11
C LEU A 21 -5.20 9.03 -9.02
N GLU A 22 -5.06 8.11 -9.97
CA GLU A 22 -6.12 7.78 -10.93
C GLU A 22 -6.91 6.55 -10.50
N ARG A 23 -6.23 5.54 -9.98
CA ARG A 23 -6.85 4.27 -9.58
C ARG A 23 -6.17 3.70 -8.35
N VAL A 24 -6.95 2.98 -7.57
CA VAL A 24 -6.44 2.16 -6.46
C VAL A 24 -6.85 0.73 -6.71
N VAL A 25 -5.89 -0.18 -6.67
CA VAL A 25 -6.15 -1.62 -6.63
C VAL A 25 -5.67 -2.14 -5.29
N ALA A 26 -6.34 -3.11 -4.70
CA ALA A 26 -5.84 -3.77 -3.51
C ALA A 26 -6.14 -5.27 -3.54
N SER A 27 -5.36 -6.02 -2.75
CA SER A 27 -5.51 -7.46 -2.60
C SER A 27 -6.02 -7.80 -1.20
N TRP A 28 -6.86 -8.81 -1.07
CA TRP A 28 -7.37 -9.29 0.22
C TRP A 28 -7.36 -10.81 0.26
N HIS A 29 -6.93 -11.35 1.40
CA HIS A 29 -7.20 -12.75 1.72
C HIS A 29 -8.67 -12.91 2.10
N ARG A 30 -9.37 -13.83 1.45
CA ARG A 30 -10.75 -14.21 1.74
C ARG A 30 -10.76 -15.63 2.27
N TYR A 31 -11.18 -15.77 3.52
CA TYR A 31 -11.35 -17.05 4.19
C TYR A 31 -12.64 -17.06 4.99
N GLY A 32 -13.48 -18.08 4.76
CA GLY A 32 -14.80 -18.17 5.39
C GLY A 32 -15.70 -16.97 5.08
N THR A 33 -16.45 -16.52 6.09
CA THR A 33 -17.39 -15.39 6.00
C THR A 33 -16.91 -14.15 6.74
N GLU A 34 -15.71 -14.18 7.33
CA GLU A 34 -15.18 -13.07 8.11
C GLU A 34 -14.73 -11.93 7.18
N PRO A 35 -14.95 -10.66 7.58
CA PRO A 35 -14.38 -9.54 6.86
C PRO A 35 -12.85 -9.57 6.99
N PRO A 36 -12.10 -9.26 5.92
CA PRO A 36 -10.64 -9.25 5.96
C PRO A 36 -10.14 -8.18 6.94
N SER A 37 -9.05 -8.47 7.66
CA SER A 37 -8.42 -7.56 8.64
C SER A 37 -7.83 -6.31 7.99
N GLY A 38 -7.47 -6.39 6.71
CA GLY A 38 -6.92 -5.32 5.89
C GLY A 38 -6.50 -5.84 4.52
N PRO A 39 -6.07 -4.96 3.60
CA PRO A 39 -5.45 -5.41 2.35
C PRO A 39 -4.08 -6.05 2.62
N LEU A 40 -3.69 -7.02 1.79
CA LEU A 40 -2.31 -7.55 1.78
C LEU A 40 -1.40 -6.57 1.04
N ASP A 41 -1.85 -6.09 -0.12
CA ASP A 41 -1.18 -5.10 -0.95
C ASP A 41 -2.15 -4.00 -1.35
N VAL A 42 -1.63 -2.79 -1.55
CA VAL A 42 -2.32 -1.71 -2.24
C VAL A 42 -1.44 -1.16 -3.36
N TRP A 43 -2.02 -0.99 -4.53
CA TRP A 43 -1.40 -0.33 -5.68
C TRP A 43 -2.06 1.03 -5.91
N LEU A 44 -1.24 2.07 -5.85
CA LEU A 44 -1.61 3.44 -6.19
C LEU A 44 -1.17 3.71 -7.62
N ILE A 45 -2.13 3.78 -8.55
CA ILE A 45 -1.87 3.97 -9.96
C ILE A 45 -2.05 5.45 -10.28
N ASP A 46 -0.96 6.10 -10.67
CA ASP A 46 -0.94 7.55 -10.89
C ASP A 46 -1.26 7.97 -12.34
N SER A 47 -1.29 9.27 -12.59
CA SER A 47 -1.55 9.89 -13.90
C SER A 47 -0.49 9.60 -14.97
N GLU A 48 0.67 9.06 -14.58
CA GLU A 48 1.69 8.54 -15.51
C GLU A 48 1.55 7.03 -15.72
N ALA A 49 0.47 6.43 -15.21
CA ALA A 49 0.20 4.99 -15.21
C ALA A 49 1.25 4.16 -14.45
N VAL A 50 2.00 4.78 -13.53
CA VAL A 50 2.91 4.04 -12.64
C VAL A 50 2.11 3.47 -11.47
N ALA A 51 2.23 2.16 -11.26
CA ALA A 51 1.63 1.46 -10.13
C ALA A 51 2.63 1.37 -8.97
N THR A 52 2.35 2.10 -7.90
CA THR A 52 3.14 2.06 -6.65
C THR A 52 2.51 1.04 -5.71
N ARG A 53 3.15 -0.12 -5.53
CA ARG A 53 2.71 -1.14 -4.57
C ARG A 53 3.24 -0.81 -3.19
N VAL A 54 2.35 -0.87 -2.20
CA VAL A 54 2.69 -0.86 -0.77
C VAL A 54 2.22 -2.19 -0.17
N THR A 55 3.11 -2.86 0.55
CA THR A 55 2.88 -4.17 1.18
C THR A 55 3.76 -4.35 2.41
N THR A 56 3.64 -5.46 3.12
CA THR A 56 4.50 -5.78 4.26
C THR A 56 5.44 -6.95 3.95
N GLY A 57 6.71 -6.80 4.33
CA GLY A 57 7.70 -7.86 4.29
C GLY A 57 7.54 -8.82 5.48
N SER A 58 8.08 -10.03 5.35
CA SER A 58 8.09 -11.03 6.43
C SER A 58 8.90 -10.62 7.66
N ASP A 59 9.73 -9.58 7.53
CA ASP A 59 10.52 -8.93 8.57
C ASP A 59 9.83 -7.69 9.16
N TRP A 60 8.54 -7.53 8.87
CA TRP A 60 7.71 -6.42 9.32
C TRP A 60 8.19 -5.06 8.82
N CYS A 61 8.91 -5.01 7.69
CA CYS A 61 9.14 -3.75 7.00
C CYS A 61 7.95 -3.41 6.09
N LEU A 62 7.71 -2.12 5.89
CA LEU A 62 6.81 -1.64 4.87
C LEU A 62 7.58 -1.60 3.54
N VAL A 63 7.20 -2.47 2.61
CA VAL A 63 7.79 -2.56 1.28
C VAL A 63 7.02 -1.62 0.37
N VAL A 64 7.75 -0.80 -0.38
CA VAL A 64 7.18 0.05 -1.43
C VAL A 64 8.01 -0.05 -2.68
N GLU A 65 7.35 -0.36 -3.78
CA GLU A 65 8.00 -0.63 -5.06
C GLU A 65 7.08 -0.26 -6.23
N THR A 66 7.63 -0.21 -7.43
CA THR A 66 6.82 -0.14 -8.65
C THR A 66 6.60 -1.54 -9.18
N SER A 67 5.35 -2.00 -9.16
CA SER A 67 4.94 -3.27 -9.75
C SER A 67 3.47 -3.24 -10.14
N ASP A 68 3.13 -3.95 -11.22
CA ASP A 68 1.73 -4.04 -11.66
C ASP A 68 0.90 -4.88 -10.67
N PRO A 69 -0.41 -4.59 -10.53
CA PRO A 69 -1.30 -5.47 -9.78
C PRO A 69 -1.30 -6.88 -10.38
N HIS A 70 -1.14 -7.88 -9.52
CA HIS A 70 -1.20 -9.27 -9.95
C HIS A 70 -2.64 -9.78 -10.03
N THR A 71 -2.84 -10.92 -10.68
CA THR A 71 -4.15 -11.60 -10.67
C THR A 71 -4.40 -12.26 -9.30
N GLY A 72 -5.65 -12.28 -8.86
CA GLY A 72 -6.05 -13.08 -7.70
C GLY A 72 -5.83 -14.58 -7.93
N TYR A 73 -5.73 -15.34 -6.85
CA TYR A 73 -5.43 -16.77 -6.93
C TYR A 73 -6.13 -17.57 -5.82
N ASP A 74 -6.43 -18.83 -6.13
CA ASP A 74 -7.04 -19.78 -5.21
C ASP A 74 -5.94 -20.43 -4.34
N MET A 75 -6.19 -20.53 -3.03
CA MET A 75 -5.30 -21.15 -2.04
C MET A 75 -5.88 -22.47 -1.51
N ALA A 76 -6.77 -23.11 -2.29
CA ALA A 76 -7.50 -24.31 -1.94
C ALA A 76 -8.24 -24.16 -0.60
N GLU A 77 -8.01 -25.09 0.33
CA GLU A 77 -8.65 -25.09 1.65
C GLU A 77 -8.31 -23.86 2.50
N SER A 78 -7.26 -23.11 2.14
CA SER A 78 -6.86 -21.88 2.82
C SER A 78 -7.55 -20.62 2.27
N GLY A 79 -8.54 -20.74 1.38
CA GLY A 79 -9.30 -19.61 0.86
C GLY A 79 -8.74 -19.10 -0.47
N ARG A 80 -8.80 -17.78 -0.71
CA ARG A 80 -8.31 -17.16 -1.95
C ARG A 80 -7.79 -15.75 -1.71
N VAL A 81 -6.93 -15.26 -2.60
CA VAL A 81 -6.59 -13.85 -2.70
C VAL A 81 -7.41 -13.22 -3.81
N GLU A 82 -8.22 -12.23 -3.46
CA GLU A 82 -8.93 -11.37 -4.41
C GLU A 82 -8.10 -10.12 -4.67
N VAL A 83 -8.04 -9.68 -5.92
CA VAL A 83 -7.41 -8.41 -6.30
C VAL A 83 -8.45 -7.60 -7.07
N THR A 84 -8.82 -6.43 -6.57
CA THR A 84 -9.89 -5.62 -7.14
C THR A 84 -9.54 -4.14 -7.12
N GLU A 85 -9.93 -3.40 -8.15
CA GLU A 85 -10.00 -1.94 -8.07
C GLU A 85 -10.93 -1.55 -6.91
N THR A 86 -10.52 -0.58 -6.10
CA THR A 86 -11.27 -0.12 -4.94
C THR A 86 -11.72 1.32 -5.12
N SER A 87 -13.04 1.50 -5.04
CA SER A 87 -13.68 2.82 -4.98
C SER A 87 -14.27 3.11 -3.59
N GLY A 88 -13.92 2.33 -2.56
CA GLY A 88 -14.44 2.59 -1.20
C GLY A 88 -13.98 1.68 -0.06
N THR A 89 -13.16 0.65 -0.32
CA THR A 89 -12.70 -0.28 0.72
C THR A 89 -11.36 0.11 1.35
N THR A 90 -10.70 1.16 0.84
CA THR A 90 -9.46 1.69 1.39
C THR A 90 -9.60 3.20 1.64
N PRO A 91 -8.85 3.77 2.60
CA PRO A 91 -8.83 5.23 2.80
C PRO A 91 -8.42 6.01 1.55
N PHE A 92 -7.62 5.42 0.66
CA PHE A 92 -7.21 6.04 -0.61
C PHE A 92 -8.37 6.26 -1.60
N ALA A 93 -9.46 5.51 -1.49
CA ALA A 93 -10.57 5.63 -2.43
C ALA A 93 -11.21 7.02 -2.42
N GLY A 94 -11.20 7.72 -1.28
CA GLY A 94 -11.68 9.09 -1.16
C GLY A 94 -10.80 10.13 -1.88
N HIS A 95 -9.58 9.74 -2.25
CA HIS A 95 -8.57 10.61 -2.84
C HIS A 95 -8.32 10.35 -4.33
N ILE A 96 -9.11 9.49 -4.97
CA ILE A 96 -9.04 9.26 -6.41
C ILE A 96 -9.39 10.56 -7.14
N GLY A 97 -8.53 10.98 -8.06
CA GLY A 97 -8.60 12.24 -8.78
C GLY A 97 -7.83 13.39 -8.11
N GLU A 98 -7.30 13.19 -6.91
CA GLU A 98 -6.50 14.20 -6.21
C GLU A 98 -5.01 14.09 -6.53
N THR A 99 -4.30 15.21 -6.37
CA THR A 99 -2.84 15.27 -6.54
C THR A 99 -2.16 14.98 -5.22
N VAL A 100 -1.09 14.17 -5.25
CA VAL A 100 -0.24 13.96 -4.07
C VAL A 100 0.54 15.24 -3.80
N GLN A 101 0.31 15.83 -2.63
CA GLN A 101 0.94 17.08 -2.18
C GLN A 101 2.25 16.83 -1.43
N ALA A 102 2.28 15.77 -0.62
CA ALA A 102 3.46 15.41 0.15
C ALA A 102 3.53 13.90 0.37
N VAL A 103 4.75 13.43 0.56
CA VAL A 103 5.04 12.06 0.95
C VAL A 103 6.08 12.10 2.06
N SER A 104 5.81 11.44 3.18
CA SER A 104 6.75 11.28 4.27
C SER A 104 6.89 9.82 4.67
N GLU A 105 8.05 9.45 5.18
CA GLU A 105 8.36 8.08 5.57
C GLU A 105 8.80 8.05 7.03
N GLU A 106 8.44 6.99 7.73
CA GLU A 106 9.05 6.63 9.01
C GLU A 106 9.81 5.31 8.86
N GLY A 107 10.85 5.15 9.66
CA GLY A 107 11.63 3.92 9.68
C GLY A 107 12.44 3.78 10.95
N ALA A 108 12.78 2.55 11.27
CA ALA A 108 13.59 2.20 12.43
C ALA A 108 14.94 1.60 11.99
N PRO A 109 16.05 1.89 12.70
CA PRO A 109 17.33 1.24 12.43
C PRO A 109 17.19 -0.28 12.49
N GLY A 110 17.62 -0.97 11.43
CA GLY A 110 17.59 -2.44 11.34
C GLY A 110 16.28 -3.04 10.78
N SER A 111 15.17 -2.30 10.79
CA SER A 111 13.87 -2.74 10.23
C SER A 111 13.53 -2.09 8.88
N GLY A 112 14.18 -0.97 8.53
CA GLY A 112 13.85 -0.23 7.31
C GLY A 112 12.64 0.68 7.49
N ARG A 113 11.89 0.90 6.39
CA ARG A 113 10.65 1.68 6.39
C ARG A 113 9.59 0.96 7.21
N THR A 114 8.88 1.68 8.06
CA THR A 114 7.79 1.16 8.92
C THR A 114 6.46 1.83 8.65
N ALA A 115 6.49 3.08 8.14
CA ALA A 115 5.30 3.77 7.69
C ALA A 115 5.58 4.65 6.46
N LEU A 116 4.53 4.90 5.69
CA LEU A 116 4.47 5.83 4.59
C LEU A 116 3.21 6.68 4.76
N GLU A 117 3.36 7.99 4.77
CA GLU A 117 2.24 8.93 4.82
C GLU A 117 2.16 9.69 3.50
N ILE A 118 0.97 9.73 2.91
CA ILE A 118 0.68 10.38 1.63
C ILE A 118 -0.41 11.42 1.86
N THR A 119 -0.08 12.68 1.61
CA THR A 119 -0.99 13.81 1.76
C THR A 119 -1.60 14.19 0.42
N PHE A 120 -2.91 14.32 0.40
CA PHE A 120 -3.73 14.87 -0.69
C PHE A 120 -4.31 16.22 -0.25
N ASP A 121 -5.10 16.87 -1.11
CA ASP A 121 -5.71 18.16 -0.76
C ASP A 121 -6.81 18.01 0.30
N SER A 122 -7.55 16.90 0.25
CA SER A 122 -8.69 16.64 1.14
C SER A 122 -8.34 15.91 2.44
N GLY A 123 -7.13 15.36 2.56
CA GLY A 123 -6.73 14.58 3.73
C GLY A 123 -5.42 13.83 3.55
N THR A 124 -5.12 12.95 4.49
CA THR A 124 -3.88 12.17 4.49
C THR A 124 -4.17 10.70 4.71
N VAL A 125 -3.44 9.83 4.01
CA VAL A 125 -3.49 8.38 4.23
C VAL A 125 -2.14 7.89 4.72
N ARG A 126 -2.17 7.17 5.85
CA ARG A 126 -1.02 6.49 6.42
C ARG A 126 -1.09 4.99 6.11
N CYS A 127 -0.01 4.48 5.55
CA CYS A 127 0.29 3.06 5.44
C CYS A 127 1.30 2.70 6.51
N GLU A 128 1.05 1.67 7.29
CA GLU A 128 2.00 1.18 8.28
C GLU A 128 1.96 -0.34 8.39
N THR A 129 3.06 -0.90 8.87
CA THR A 129 3.10 -2.31 9.27
C THR A 129 2.78 -2.45 10.75
N TRP A 130 1.82 -3.31 11.08
CA TRP A 130 1.48 -3.65 12.46
C TRP A 130 1.37 -5.15 12.62
N SER A 131 2.24 -5.74 13.46
CA SER A 131 2.28 -7.21 13.67
C SER A 131 2.40 -8.00 12.36
N GLY A 132 3.07 -7.43 11.36
CA GLY A 132 3.24 -8.03 10.02
C GLY A 132 2.10 -7.75 9.03
N GLU A 133 1.00 -7.14 9.46
CA GLU A 133 -0.12 -6.76 8.58
C GLU A 133 0.07 -5.34 8.04
N LEU A 134 -0.36 -5.11 6.80
CA LEU A 134 -0.52 -3.77 6.25
C LEU A 134 -1.78 -3.13 6.85
N ARG A 135 -1.61 -1.97 7.48
CA ARG A 135 -2.72 -1.14 7.96
C ARG A 135 -2.76 0.17 7.21
N LEU A 136 -3.98 0.54 6.82
CA LEU A 136 -4.29 1.81 6.18
C LEU A 136 -5.22 2.61 7.07
N SER A 137 -4.88 3.87 7.33
CA SER A 137 -5.73 4.81 8.06
C SER A 137 -5.78 6.16 7.34
N GLY A 138 -6.94 6.81 7.40
CA GLY A 138 -7.16 8.16 6.85
C GLY A 138 -7.37 9.18 7.97
N ALA A 139 -7.00 10.44 7.71
CA ALA A 139 -7.21 11.59 8.58
C ALA A 139 -7.73 12.79 7.77
#